data_AF-A0A1M5JRU2-F1
#
_entry.id   AF-A0A1M5JRU2-F1
#
_cell.length_a   1.000
_cell.length_b   1.000
_cell.length_c   1.000
_cell.angle_alpha   90.00
_cell.angle_beta   90.00
_cell.angle_gamma   90.00
#
_symmetry.space_group_name_H-M   'P 1'
#
loop_
_entity.id
_entity.type
_entity.pdbx_description
1 polymer ?
#
loop_
_entity_poly.entity_id
_entity_poly.type
_entity_poly.pdbx_seq_one_letter_code
_entity_poly.pdbx_strand_id
1 'polypeptide(L)'
;MSENPQNVEEAEEVEEELPKVESSEDLARIIQAIVFASPDIVTLKKLREILGDFLDARTVSDALIAANDSLNKINSPFEIVEQAGGYRFRTRAKYYPWVRKLFPEANARRLSQAALETLAVIAYQQPITKAAIEQVRGVSSVDGPIRNLLDKGFIALGARAETVGNPYTYVTTQEFMKYFGINRIPEDLPRLREFSELLEAGTLVPQYAKQESEPTEPVPPEDNPEQIELSMGDL
;
A
#
# COMPACT_ATOMS: atom_id res chain seq x y z
N MET A 1 -33.44 20.36 -52.00
CA MET A 1 -34.33 19.69 -51.04
C MET A 1 -33.49 19.45 -49.81
N SER A 2 -33.86 20.11 -48.71
CA SER A 2 -33.10 20.14 -47.46
C SER A 2 -33.12 18.77 -46.80
N GLU A 3 -31.97 18.17 -46.58
CA GLU A 3 -31.84 17.06 -45.65
C GLU A 3 -31.89 17.61 -44.22
N ASN A 4 -32.90 17.16 -43.50
CA ASN A 4 -33.22 17.54 -42.14
C ASN A 4 -32.17 16.93 -41.17
N PRO A 5 -31.44 17.72 -40.38
CA PRO A 5 -30.55 17.21 -39.35
C PRO A 5 -31.29 17.26 -38.01
N GLN A 6 -31.76 16.12 -37.50
CA GLN A 6 -32.03 15.87 -36.08
C GLN A 6 -32.70 14.51 -35.92
N ASN A 7 -31.91 13.48 -35.68
CA ASN A 7 -32.32 12.38 -34.83
C ASN A 7 -31.09 12.02 -33.99
N VAL A 8 -30.88 12.80 -32.94
CA VAL A 8 -30.00 12.40 -31.85
C VAL A 8 -30.84 11.39 -31.07
N GLU A 9 -30.54 10.10 -31.24
CA GLU A 9 -31.06 9.06 -30.35
C GLU A 9 -30.64 9.43 -28.92
N GLU A 10 -31.60 9.91 -28.14
CA GLU A 10 -31.50 9.89 -26.68
C GLU A 10 -31.39 8.42 -26.30
N ALA A 11 -30.17 7.97 -25.97
CA ALA A 11 -29.97 6.69 -25.34
C ALA A 11 -30.71 6.72 -24.00
N GLU A 12 -31.86 6.06 -23.93
CA GLU A 12 -32.54 5.78 -22.67
C GLU A 12 -31.52 5.07 -21.76
N GLU A 13 -31.08 5.76 -20.71
CA GLU A 13 -30.40 5.13 -19.59
C GLU A 13 -31.40 4.18 -18.93
N VAL A 14 -31.38 2.92 -19.36
CA VAL A 14 -32.10 1.86 -18.67
C VAL A 14 -31.42 1.72 -17.30
N GLU A 15 -32.03 2.26 -16.25
CA GLU A 15 -31.68 1.94 -14.87
C GLU A 15 -31.91 0.44 -14.69
N GLU A 16 -30.85 -0.36 -14.87
CA GLU A 16 -30.87 -1.80 -14.62
C GLU A 16 -31.13 -2.01 -13.13
N GLU A 17 -32.37 -2.38 -12.76
CA GLU A 17 -32.71 -2.73 -11.39
C GLU A 17 -31.81 -3.88 -10.94
N LEU A 18 -30.97 -3.62 -9.93
CA LEU A 18 -30.10 -4.65 -9.36
C LEU A 18 -30.93 -5.81 -8.79
N PRO A 19 -30.42 -7.05 -8.85
CA PRO A 19 -31.04 -8.18 -8.18
C PRO A 19 -31.27 -7.88 -6.69
N LYS A 20 -32.42 -8.30 -6.16
CA LYS A 20 -32.74 -8.12 -4.75
C LYS A 20 -31.78 -8.92 -3.87
N VAL A 21 -31.27 -8.30 -2.82
CA VAL A 21 -30.50 -8.98 -1.78
C VAL A 21 -31.41 -9.97 -1.04
N GLU A 22 -31.11 -11.26 -1.10
CA GLU A 22 -32.03 -12.31 -0.61
C GLU A 22 -31.84 -12.62 0.88
N SER A 23 -30.64 -12.43 1.42
CA SER A 23 -30.28 -12.77 2.81
C SER A 23 -29.01 -12.04 3.27
N SER A 24 -28.69 -12.15 4.57
CA SER A 24 -27.41 -11.69 5.13
C SER A 24 -26.20 -12.38 4.49
N GLU A 25 -26.30 -13.68 4.24
CA GLU A 25 -25.26 -14.48 3.59
C GLU A 25 -25.09 -14.08 2.13
N ASP A 26 -26.19 -13.78 1.45
CA ASP A 26 -26.17 -13.28 0.09
C ASP A 26 -25.50 -11.89 0.03
N LEU A 27 -25.87 -10.98 0.92
CA LEU A 27 -25.21 -9.67 1.05
C LEU A 27 -23.69 -9.79 1.27
N ALA A 28 -23.27 -10.72 2.13
CA ALA A 28 -21.85 -10.99 2.37
C ALA A 28 -21.13 -11.50 1.10
N ARG A 29 -21.80 -12.31 0.27
CA ARG A 29 -21.23 -12.78 -1.02
C ARG A 29 -21.18 -11.66 -2.04
N ILE A 30 -22.20 -10.81 -2.12
CA ILE A 30 -22.23 -9.63 -2.99
C ILE A 30 -21.07 -8.70 -2.62
N ILE A 31 -20.85 -8.42 -1.33
CA ILE A 31 -19.72 -7.61 -0.86
C ILE A 31 -18.39 -8.26 -1.26
N GLN A 32 -18.23 -9.57 -1.11
CA GLN A 32 -17.02 -10.26 -1.60
C GLN A 32 -16.81 -10.04 -3.10
N ALA A 33 -17.86 -10.20 -3.91
CA ALA A 33 -17.77 -9.99 -5.34
C ALA A 33 -17.35 -8.55 -5.70
N ILE A 34 -17.95 -7.55 -5.06
CA ILE A 34 -17.63 -6.14 -5.28
C ILE A 34 -16.18 -5.84 -4.89
N VAL A 35 -15.77 -6.24 -3.67
CA VAL A 35 -14.43 -5.95 -3.16
C VAL A 35 -13.36 -6.72 -3.93
N PHE A 36 -13.67 -7.91 -4.45
CA PHE A 36 -12.76 -8.70 -5.30
C PHE A 36 -12.60 -8.09 -6.69
N ALA A 37 -13.69 -7.63 -7.30
CA ALA A 37 -13.67 -7.02 -8.63
C ALA A 37 -12.96 -5.67 -8.65
N SER A 38 -12.90 -4.98 -7.51
CA SER A 38 -12.27 -3.67 -7.41
C SER A 38 -10.73 -3.76 -7.50
N PRO A 39 -10.08 -3.00 -8.40
CA PRO A 39 -8.62 -2.92 -8.44
C PRO A 39 -8.03 -2.08 -7.28
N ASP A 40 -8.85 -1.28 -6.60
CA ASP A 40 -8.47 -0.39 -5.51
C ASP A 40 -9.36 -0.60 -4.26
N ILE A 41 -9.07 0.13 -3.20
CA ILE A 41 -9.80 0.08 -1.93
C ILE A 41 -11.23 0.61 -2.11
N VAL A 42 -12.21 -0.15 -1.62
CA VAL A 42 -13.64 0.21 -1.67
C VAL A 42 -14.08 0.75 -0.30
N THR A 43 -14.48 2.01 -0.24
CA THR A 43 -14.94 2.62 1.02
C THR A 43 -16.32 2.10 1.43
N LEU A 44 -16.64 2.17 2.73
CA LEU A 44 -17.98 1.85 3.22
C LEU A 44 -19.07 2.70 2.52
N LYS A 45 -18.75 3.98 2.27
CA LYS A 45 -19.62 4.88 1.52
C LYS A 45 -19.88 4.34 0.11
N LYS A 46 -18.84 3.93 -0.61
CA LYS A 46 -18.98 3.39 -1.97
C LYS A 46 -19.76 2.08 -2.01
N LEU A 47 -19.56 1.20 -1.02
CA LEU A 47 -20.35 -0.03 -0.88
C LEU A 47 -21.83 0.29 -0.72
N ARG A 48 -22.19 1.27 0.12
CA ARG A 48 -23.58 1.70 0.30
C ARG A 48 -24.19 2.30 -0.96
N GLU A 49 -23.43 3.15 -1.66
CA GLU A 49 -23.87 3.72 -2.95
C GLU A 49 -24.20 2.62 -3.97
N ILE A 50 -23.42 1.53 -4.01
CA ILE A 50 -23.64 0.41 -4.95
C ILE A 50 -24.78 -0.50 -4.50
N LEU A 51 -24.84 -0.84 -3.21
CA LEU A 51 -25.84 -1.78 -2.66
C LEU A 51 -27.22 -1.13 -2.47
N GLY A 52 -27.28 0.20 -2.51
CA GLY A 52 -28.46 1.01 -2.28
C GLY A 52 -28.45 1.68 -0.90
N ASP A 53 -28.77 2.96 -0.88
CA ASP A 53 -28.71 3.81 0.33
C ASP A 53 -29.70 3.40 1.44
N PHE A 54 -30.66 2.52 1.13
CA PHE A 54 -31.60 1.95 2.09
C PHE A 54 -30.92 1.01 3.10
N LEU A 55 -29.72 0.49 2.78
CA LEU A 55 -28.91 -0.24 3.75
C LEU A 55 -28.14 0.74 4.64
N ASP A 56 -28.30 0.57 5.95
CA ASP A 56 -27.52 1.34 6.92
C ASP A 56 -26.05 0.87 6.97
N ALA A 57 -25.19 1.74 7.51
CA ALA A 57 -23.76 1.48 7.62
C ALA A 57 -23.41 0.28 8.53
N ARG A 58 -24.29 -0.04 9.48
CA ARG A 58 -24.09 -1.15 10.41
C ARG A 58 -24.31 -2.48 9.70
N THR A 59 -25.38 -2.58 8.91
CA THR A 59 -25.74 -3.75 8.12
C THR A 59 -24.63 -4.11 7.12
N VAL A 60 -24.06 -3.11 6.45
CA VAL A 60 -22.93 -3.34 5.52
C VAL A 60 -21.67 -3.77 6.28
N SER A 61 -21.40 -3.18 7.45
CA SER A 61 -20.28 -3.59 8.31
C SER A 61 -20.44 -5.02 8.83
N ASP A 62 -21.63 -5.40 9.28
CA ASP A 62 -21.94 -6.76 9.74
C ASP A 62 -21.80 -7.78 8.60
N ALA A 63 -22.19 -7.41 7.37
CA ALA A 63 -22.02 -8.25 6.19
C ALA A 63 -20.54 -8.39 5.76
N LEU A 64 -19.69 -7.37 5.96
CA LEU A 64 -18.23 -7.47 5.80
C LEU A 64 -17.61 -8.46 6.78
N ILE A 65 -18.07 -8.47 8.04
CA ILE A 65 -17.63 -9.43 9.05
C ILE A 65 -18.05 -10.85 8.62
N ALA A 66 -19.33 -11.03 8.26
CA ALA A 66 -19.84 -12.32 7.77
C ALA A 66 -19.11 -12.81 6.51
N ALA A 67 -18.71 -11.89 5.62
CA ALA A 67 -17.91 -12.20 4.45
C ALA A 67 -16.56 -12.81 4.84
N ASN A 68 -15.83 -12.15 5.75
CA ASN A 68 -14.57 -12.68 6.27
C ASN A 68 -14.74 -14.01 7.02
N ASP A 69 -15.80 -14.16 7.80
CA ASP A 69 -16.10 -15.43 8.49
C ASP A 69 -16.32 -16.58 7.51
N SER A 70 -16.99 -16.32 6.38
CA SER A 70 -17.16 -17.32 5.33
C SER A 70 -15.82 -17.73 4.68
N LEU A 71 -14.93 -16.78 4.44
CA LEU A 71 -13.57 -17.03 3.93
C LEU A 71 -12.72 -17.82 4.95
N ASN A 72 -12.89 -17.52 6.25
CA ASN A 72 -12.22 -18.23 7.33
C ASN A 72 -12.68 -19.71 7.40
N LYS A 73 -13.99 -19.96 7.32
CA LYS A 73 -14.57 -21.33 7.39
C LYS A 73 -13.99 -22.26 6.32
N ILE A 74 -13.67 -21.75 5.14
CA ILE A 74 -13.09 -22.54 4.04
C ILE A 74 -11.56 -22.52 4.00
N ASN A 75 -10.89 -21.97 5.01
CA ASN A 75 -9.44 -21.77 5.02
C ASN A 75 -8.91 -21.02 3.78
N SER A 76 -9.67 -20.02 3.30
CA SER A 76 -9.33 -19.25 2.09
C SER A 76 -7.92 -18.65 2.19
N PRO A 77 -7.15 -18.64 1.10
CA PRO A 77 -5.86 -17.96 1.09
C PRO A 77 -5.98 -16.43 1.10
N PHE A 78 -7.21 -15.93 0.96
CA PHE A 78 -7.54 -14.51 0.92
C PHE A 78 -8.33 -14.08 2.16
N GLU A 79 -8.28 -12.78 2.43
CA GLU A 79 -9.03 -12.09 3.48
C GLU A 79 -9.41 -10.69 2.96
N ILE A 80 -10.52 -10.16 3.46
CA ILE A 80 -10.88 -8.75 3.29
C ILE A 80 -10.28 -7.98 4.46
N VAL A 81 -9.53 -6.93 4.19
CA VAL A 81 -8.89 -6.10 5.22
C VAL A 81 -9.37 -4.67 5.11
N GLU A 82 -9.49 -4.02 6.26
CA GLU A 82 -9.65 -2.57 6.32
C GLU A 82 -8.27 -1.93 6.12
N GLN A 83 -8.16 -1.08 5.10
CA GLN A 83 -6.94 -0.35 4.77
C GLN A 83 -7.34 1.05 4.28
N ALA A 84 -6.62 2.08 4.74
CA ALA A 84 -6.81 3.46 4.33
C ALA A 84 -8.29 3.93 4.41
N GLY A 85 -9.06 3.44 5.38
CA GLY A 85 -10.48 3.80 5.59
C GLY A 85 -11.46 3.13 4.62
N GLY A 86 -11.06 2.05 3.95
CA GLY A 86 -11.95 1.21 3.17
C GLY A 86 -11.51 -0.24 3.16
N TYR A 87 -12.05 -1.05 2.26
CA TYR A 87 -11.89 -2.50 2.25
C TYR A 87 -11.28 -2.99 0.93
N ARG A 88 -10.41 -4.00 1.03
CA ARG A 88 -9.86 -4.68 -0.15
C ARG A 88 -9.58 -6.15 0.15
N PHE A 89 -9.49 -6.96 -0.89
CA PHE A 89 -8.89 -8.29 -0.76
C PHE A 89 -7.37 -8.22 -0.60
N ARG A 90 -6.85 -9.11 0.24
CA ARG A 90 -5.42 -9.35 0.44
C ARG A 90 -5.16 -10.86 0.54
N THR A 91 -3.98 -11.29 0.10
CA THR A 91 -3.47 -12.63 0.42
C THR A 91 -3.04 -12.69 1.88
N ARG A 92 -3.36 -13.77 2.59
CA ARG A 92 -2.91 -13.95 3.98
C ARG A 92 -1.38 -13.96 4.07
N ALA A 93 -0.86 -13.39 5.16
CA ALA A 93 0.58 -13.21 5.39
C ALA A 93 1.39 -14.50 5.23
N LYS A 94 0.84 -15.66 5.62
CA LYS A 94 1.51 -16.97 5.47
C LYS A 94 1.93 -17.28 4.03
N TYR A 95 1.31 -16.69 3.01
CA TYR A 95 1.63 -16.93 1.59
C TYR A 95 2.64 -15.93 1.00
N TYR A 96 3.06 -14.91 1.76
CA TYR A 96 3.96 -13.86 1.28
C TYR A 96 5.26 -14.37 0.60
N PRO A 97 5.97 -15.40 1.11
CA PRO A 97 7.21 -15.89 0.48
C PRO A 97 7.05 -16.37 -0.96
N TRP A 98 5.84 -16.83 -1.33
CA TRP A 98 5.50 -17.27 -2.67
C TRP A 98 4.99 -16.10 -3.52
N VAL A 99 4.06 -15.31 -2.99
CA VAL A 99 3.46 -14.16 -3.70
C VAL A 99 4.54 -13.15 -4.12
N ARG A 100 5.53 -12.88 -3.26
CA ARG A 100 6.62 -11.92 -3.59
C ARG A 100 7.43 -12.31 -4.82
N LYS A 101 7.51 -13.61 -5.16
CA LYS A 101 8.25 -14.09 -6.36
C LYS A 101 7.57 -13.67 -7.66
N LEU A 102 6.26 -13.41 -7.63
CA LEU A 102 5.50 -12.91 -8.78
C LEU A 102 5.86 -11.46 -9.14
N PHE A 103 6.36 -10.68 -8.17
CA PHE A 103 6.63 -9.25 -8.32
C PHE A 103 8.12 -8.94 -8.08
N PRO A 104 9.05 -9.42 -8.94
CA PRO A 104 10.49 -9.24 -8.73
C PRO A 104 10.90 -7.76 -8.70
N GLU A 105 10.18 -6.91 -9.44
CA GLU A 105 10.42 -5.47 -9.51
C GLU A 105 9.92 -4.68 -8.30
N ALA A 106 9.17 -5.30 -7.38
CA ALA A 106 8.71 -4.63 -6.16
C ALA A 106 9.88 -4.08 -5.32
N ASN A 107 11.08 -4.64 -5.48
CA ASN A 107 12.31 -4.15 -4.87
C ASN A 107 12.69 -2.72 -5.32
N ALA A 108 12.39 -2.33 -6.56
CA ALA A 108 12.68 -0.98 -7.08
C ALA A 108 11.76 0.09 -6.45
N ARG A 109 10.67 -0.31 -5.80
CA ARG A 109 9.77 0.61 -5.10
C ARG A 109 10.21 0.93 -3.67
N ARG A 110 11.21 0.22 -3.13
CA ARG A 110 11.69 0.42 -1.76
C ARG A 110 12.19 1.85 -1.55
N LEU A 111 11.84 2.42 -0.40
CA LEU A 111 12.34 3.70 0.05
C LEU A 111 13.76 3.51 0.62
N SER A 112 14.65 4.47 0.37
CA SER A 112 15.95 4.51 1.04
C SER A 112 15.76 4.77 2.53
N GLN A 113 16.78 4.46 3.34
CA GLN A 113 16.74 4.74 4.78
C GLN A 113 16.47 6.22 5.06
N ALA A 114 17.18 7.13 4.38
CA ALA A 114 16.95 8.57 4.53
C ALA A 114 15.51 8.98 4.17
N ALA A 115 14.90 8.35 3.15
CA ALA A 115 13.50 8.60 2.80
C ALA A 115 12.54 8.06 3.85
N LEU A 116 12.78 6.87 4.41
CA LEU A 116 11.98 6.30 5.50
C LEU A 116 12.05 7.15 6.77
N GLU A 117 13.24 7.60 7.16
CA GLU A 117 13.43 8.49 8.31
C GLU A 117 12.70 9.83 8.11
N THR A 118 12.83 10.42 6.92
CA THR A 118 12.10 11.64 6.55
C THR A 118 10.59 11.43 6.64
N LEU A 119 10.11 10.34 6.06
CA LEU A 119 8.69 10.00 6.02
C LEU A 119 8.13 9.77 7.42
N ALA A 120 8.88 9.10 8.30
CA ALA A 120 8.49 8.90 9.68
C ALA A 120 8.33 10.25 10.41
N VAL A 121 9.29 11.17 10.28
CA VAL A 121 9.18 12.51 10.88
C VAL A 121 7.92 13.22 10.39
N ILE A 122 7.63 13.18 9.09
CA ILE A 122 6.42 13.78 8.53
C ILE A 122 5.15 13.10 9.08
N ALA A 123 5.07 11.77 9.08
CA ALA A 123 3.89 11.04 9.52
C ALA A 123 3.49 11.35 10.97
N TYR A 124 4.48 11.48 11.88
CA TYR A 124 4.24 11.75 13.30
C TYR A 124 4.10 13.23 13.67
N GLN A 125 4.60 14.16 12.84
CA GLN A 125 4.62 15.59 13.18
C GLN A 125 3.88 16.48 12.17
N GLN A 126 3.20 15.89 11.18
CA GLN A 126 2.42 16.66 10.22
C GLN A 126 1.33 17.52 10.90
N PRO A 127 1.03 18.71 10.38
CA PRO A 127 1.72 19.38 9.26
C PRO A 127 3.09 19.95 9.69
N ILE A 128 4.16 19.64 8.95
CA ILE A 128 5.55 20.03 9.32
C ILE A 128 6.30 20.72 8.17
N THR A 129 7.14 21.71 8.46
CA THR A 129 7.95 22.44 7.45
C THR A 129 9.27 21.73 7.14
N LYS A 130 9.89 22.02 5.98
CA LYS A 130 11.22 21.49 5.63
C LYS A 130 12.26 21.75 6.73
N ALA A 131 12.33 22.98 7.24
CA ALA A 131 13.30 23.37 8.25
C ALA A 131 13.11 22.61 9.57
N ALA A 132 11.86 22.36 9.98
CA ALA A 132 11.57 21.54 11.15
C ALA A 132 11.96 20.07 10.95
N ILE A 133 11.75 19.52 9.74
CA ILE A 133 12.22 18.17 9.40
C ILE A 133 13.75 18.07 9.54
N GLU A 134 14.49 19.04 8.99
CA GLU A 134 15.96 19.12 9.09
C GLU A 134 16.43 19.17 10.54
N GLN A 135 15.75 19.99 11.35
CA GLN A 135 16.04 20.13 12.77
C GLN A 135 15.84 18.82 13.54
N VAL A 136 14.71 18.12 13.32
CA VAL A 136 14.41 16.85 13.99
C VAL A 136 15.39 15.75 13.57
N ARG A 137 15.77 15.72 12.29
CA ARG A 137 16.72 14.75 11.74
C ARG A 137 18.18 15.05 12.11
N GLY A 138 18.49 16.28 12.49
CA GLY A 138 19.87 16.72 12.74
C GLY A 138 20.74 16.76 11.49
N VAL A 139 20.15 16.92 10.30
CA VAL A 139 20.88 17.01 9.02
C VAL A 139 20.44 18.22 8.20
N SER A 140 21.36 18.82 7.47
CA SER A 140 21.12 20.06 6.73
C SER A 140 20.49 19.89 5.35
N SER A 141 20.28 18.65 4.87
CA SER A 141 19.66 18.42 3.56
C SER A 141 18.68 17.25 3.59
N VAL A 142 17.43 17.57 3.30
CA VAL A 142 16.33 16.60 3.14
C VAL A 142 15.63 16.73 1.79
N ASP A 143 16.18 17.52 0.87
CA ASP A 143 15.60 17.81 -0.45
C ASP A 143 15.40 16.55 -1.30
N GLY A 144 16.44 15.70 -1.38
CA GLY A 144 16.37 14.44 -2.12
C GLY A 144 15.28 13.50 -1.59
N PRO A 145 15.28 13.18 -0.27
CA PRO A 145 14.22 12.43 0.37
C PRO A 145 12.81 13.02 0.17
N ILE A 146 12.62 14.32 0.41
CA ILE A 146 11.32 14.97 0.24
C ILE A 146 10.84 14.86 -1.22
N ARG A 147 11.72 15.15 -2.19
CA ARG A 147 11.40 15.03 -3.61
C ARG A 147 11.00 13.60 -3.97
N ASN A 148 11.77 12.60 -3.51
CA ASN A 148 11.44 11.19 -3.76
C ASN A 148 10.08 10.79 -3.18
N LEU A 149 9.74 11.27 -1.98
CA LEU A 149 8.47 10.98 -1.32
C LEU A 149 7.29 11.68 -2.03
N LEU A 150 7.48 12.90 -2.53
CA LEU A 150 6.50 13.60 -3.36
C LEU A 150 6.28 12.88 -4.69
N ASP A 151 7.36 12.48 -5.38
CA ASP A 151 7.30 11.77 -6.66
C ASP A 151 6.59 10.42 -6.55
N LYS A 152 6.77 9.72 -5.42
CA LYS A 152 6.06 8.48 -5.08
C LYS A 152 4.65 8.71 -4.52
N GLY A 153 4.26 9.97 -4.31
CA GLY A 153 2.95 10.35 -3.81
C GLY A 153 2.70 10.03 -2.33
N PHE A 154 3.73 9.69 -1.53
CA PHE A 154 3.55 9.39 -0.10
C PHE A 154 3.32 10.63 0.76
N ILE A 155 3.80 11.78 0.30
CA ILE A 155 3.55 13.07 0.94
C ILE A 155 3.01 14.07 -0.08
N ALA A 156 2.37 15.13 0.42
CA ALA A 156 1.88 16.25 -0.36
C ALA A 156 2.18 17.57 0.38
N LEU A 157 2.05 18.68 -0.33
CA LEU A 157 2.13 20.02 0.27
C LEU A 157 0.85 20.28 1.08
N GLY A 158 1.03 20.63 2.34
CA GLY A 158 -0.02 21.12 3.22
C GLY A 158 -0.19 22.65 3.13
N ALA A 159 -0.86 23.22 4.13
CA ALA A 159 -1.01 24.66 4.27
C ALA A 159 0.35 25.36 4.48
N ARG A 160 0.39 26.67 4.22
CA ARG A 160 1.57 27.47 4.61
C ARG A 160 1.61 27.64 6.12
N ALA A 161 2.80 27.52 6.70
CA ALA A 161 3.00 27.74 8.13
C ALA A 161 2.90 29.23 8.47
N GLU A 162 2.35 29.55 9.64
CA GLU A 162 2.25 30.92 10.18
C GLU A 162 3.58 31.35 10.83
N THR A 163 4.67 31.25 10.08
CA THR A 163 6.03 31.61 10.53
C THR A 163 6.74 32.49 9.50
N VAL A 164 7.89 33.05 9.86
CA VAL A 164 8.64 33.95 8.96
C VAL A 164 8.93 33.27 7.62
N GLY A 165 8.54 33.92 6.53
CA GLY A 165 8.69 33.40 5.17
C GLY A 165 7.55 32.49 4.70
N ASN A 166 6.56 32.18 5.55
CA ASN A 166 5.38 31.36 5.26
C ASN A 166 5.68 30.11 4.41
N PRO A 167 6.61 29.24 4.82
CA PRO A 167 7.00 28.08 4.05
C PRO A 167 5.84 27.07 3.93
N TYR A 168 5.85 26.23 2.90
CA TYR A 168 4.94 25.11 2.80
C TYR A 168 5.20 24.08 3.92
N THR A 169 4.12 23.48 4.41
CA THR A 169 4.18 22.28 5.24
C THR A 169 4.04 21.03 4.38
N TYR A 170 4.39 19.88 4.94
CA TYR A 170 4.22 18.57 4.35
C TYR A 170 3.29 17.72 5.20
N VAL A 171 2.44 16.96 4.51
CA VAL A 171 1.48 16.02 5.08
C VAL A 171 1.56 14.69 4.33
N THR A 172 1.23 13.59 4.99
CA THR A 172 1.07 12.27 4.36
C THR A 172 -0.20 12.20 3.51
N THR A 173 -0.23 11.27 2.57
CA THR A 173 -1.36 11.11 1.63
C THR A 173 -2.14 9.82 1.87
N GLN A 174 -3.20 9.65 1.08
CA GLN A 174 -3.89 8.38 0.97
C GLN A 174 -2.96 7.24 0.50
N GLU A 175 -2.04 7.52 -0.42
CA GLU A 175 -1.10 6.50 -0.93
C GLU A 175 -0.17 6.00 0.17
N PHE A 176 0.26 6.87 1.09
CA PHE A 176 0.96 6.45 2.29
C PHE A 176 0.12 5.45 3.10
N MET A 177 -1.13 5.78 3.41
CA MET A 177 -2.02 4.88 4.17
C MET A 177 -2.22 3.53 3.46
N LYS A 178 -2.41 3.56 2.13
CA LYS A 178 -2.52 2.36 1.27
C LYS A 178 -1.24 1.53 1.24
N TYR A 179 -0.08 2.15 1.26
CA TYR A 179 1.18 1.42 1.21
C TYR A 179 1.50 0.76 2.56
N PHE A 180 1.29 1.48 3.66
CA PHE A 180 1.65 1.02 5.00
C PHE A 180 0.55 0.21 5.70
N GLY A 181 -0.66 0.12 5.15
CA GLY A 181 -1.72 -0.66 5.80
C GLY A 181 -2.39 0.04 6.96
N ILE A 182 -2.39 1.37 6.95
CA ILE A 182 -2.87 2.21 8.05
C ILE A 182 -4.23 2.78 7.66
N ASN A 183 -5.19 2.89 8.58
CA ASN A 183 -6.51 3.45 8.28
C ASN A 183 -6.59 4.94 8.61
N ARG A 184 -5.96 5.35 9.72
CA ARG A 184 -6.08 6.70 10.27
C ARG A 184 -4.75 7.20 10.81
N ILE A 185 -4.51 8.51 10.65
CA ILE A 185 -3.34 9.18 11.18
C ILE A 185 -3.82 10.37 12.01
N PRO A 186 -3.32 10.59 13.24
CA PRO A 186 -2.22 9.87 13.89
C PRO A 186 -2.61 8.61 14.67
N GLU A 187 -3.88 8.25 14.75
CA GLU A 187 -4.37 7.26 15.74
C GLU A 187 -3.80 5.85 15.57
N ASP A 188 -3.62 5.40 14.33
CA ASP A 188 -3.13 4.04 14.04
C ASP A 188 -1.59 3.98 13.95
N LEU A 189 -0.90 5.11 14.12
CA LEU A 189 0.56 5.12 14.20
C LEU A 189 1.00 4.60 15.58
N PRO A 190 1.95 3.64 15.64
CA PRO A 190 2.46 3.12 16.90
C PRO A 190 2.94 4.25 17.81
N ARG A 191 2.48 4.28 19.06
CA ARG A 191 3.02 5.25 20.01
C ARG A 191 4.45 4.88 20.37
N LEU A 192 5.29 5.88 20.67
CA LEU A 192 6.69 5.65 21.06
C LEU A 192 6.87 4.64 22.20
N ARG A 193 5.90 4.55 23.14
CA ARG A 193 5.93 3.55 24.23
C ARG A 193 5.62 2.13 23.75
N GLU A 194 4.64 2.00 22.85
CA GLU A 194 4.26 0.72 22.24
C GLU A 194 5.38 0.17 21.35
N PHE A 195 6.21 1.04 20.76
CA PHE A 195 7.36 0.63 19.96
C PHE A 195 8.41 -0.16 20.76
N SER A 196 8.71 0.28 21.99
CA SER A 196 9.62 -0.44 22.89
C SER A 196 9.08 -1.82 23.25
N GLU A 197 7.80 -1.90 23.60
CA GLU A 197 7.14 -3.16 23.97
C GLU A 197 7.05 -4.14 22.78
N LEU A 198 6.78 -3.63 21.57
CA LEU A 198 6.70 -4.44 20.34
C LEU A 198 8.07 -4.97 19.87
N LEU A 199 9.14 -4.18 20.07
CA LEU A 199 10.52 -4.61 19.84
C LEU A 199 10.92 -5.72 20.83
N GLU A 200 10.61 -5.52 22.12
CA GLU A 200 10.86 -6.50 23.18
C GLU A 200 10.08 -7.80 22.96
N ALA A 201 8.84 -7.70 22.47
CA ALA A 201 7.99 -8.85 22.13
C ALA A 201 8.41 -9.57 20.84
N GLY A 202 9.40 -9.06 20.09
CA GLY A 202 9.85 -9.65 18.82
C GLY A 202 8.78 -9.70 17.72
N THR A 203 7.69 -8.95 17.89
CA THR A 203 6.55 -8.90 16.95
C THR A 203 6.81 -7.91 15.81
N LEU A 204 7.69 -6.94 16.02
CA LEU A 204 8.31 -6.17 14.96
C LEU A 204 9.56 -6.91 14.50
N VAL A 205 9.49 -7.50 13.31
CA VAL A 205 10.69 -7.92 12.57
C VAL A 205 10.97 -6.83 11.54
N PRO A 206 11.97 -5.96 11.74
CA PRO A 206 12.43 -5.08 10.67
C PRO A 206 12.93 -5.95 9.51
N GLN A 207 12.10 -6.17 8.49
CA GLN A 207 12.51 -6.85 7.26
C GLN A 207 13.58 -6.07 6.47
N TYR A 208 13.93 -4.87 6.93
CA TYR A 208 14.95 -4.02 6.33
C TYR A 208 16.38 -4.37 6.75
N ALA A 209 16.60 -5.12 7.84
CA ALA A 209 17.94 -5.33 8.41
C ALA A 209 18.67 -6.61 7.95
N LYS A 210 18.09 -7.45 7.06
CA LYS A 210 18.72 -8.71 6.62
C LYS A 210 19.27 -8.69 5.19
N GLN A 211 19.65 -7.53 4.69
CA GLN A 211 20.48 -7.44 3.48
C GLN A 211 21.59 -6.40 3.72
N GLU A 212 22.41 -6.63 4.75
CA GLU A 212 23.82 -6.32 4.58
C GLU A 212 24.30 -7.26 3.46
N SER A 213 24.58 -6.70 2.30
CA SER A 213 25.49 -7.33 1.37
C SER A 213 26.80 -7.49 2.14
N GLU A 214 27.10 -8.68 2.63
CA GLU A 214 28.50 -9.01 2.84
C GLU A 214 29.21 -8.69 1.52
N PRO A 215 30.33 -7.94 1.54
CA PRO A 215 31.13 -7.80 0.34
C PRO A 215 31.59 -9.21 -0.02
N THR A 216 30.96 -9.83 -1.01
CA THR A 216 31.51 -11.01 -1.65
C THR A 216 32.90 -10.62 -2.12
N GLU A 217 33.92 -11.11 -1.42
CA GLU A 217 35.28 -11.10 -1.96
C GLU A 217 35.21 -11.71 -3.37
N PRO A 218 35.86 -11.10 -4.36
CA PRO A 218 35.89 -11.69 -5.69
C PRO A 218 36.53 -13.07 -5.56
N VAL A 219 35.73 -14.11 -5.85
CA VAL A 219 36.22 -15.48 -5.92
C VAL A 219 37.30 -15.50 -7.01
N PRO A 220 38.57 -15.78 -6.68
CA PRO A 220 39.59 -15.92 -7.70
C PRO A 220 39.20 -17.09 -8.63
N PRO A 221 39.46 -16.99 -9.94
CA PRO A 221 39.14 -18.08 -10.86
C PRO A 221 39.84 -19.35 -10.39
N GLU A 222 39.08 -20.44 -10.26
CA GLU A 222 39.61 -21.75 -9.91
C GLU A 222 40.64 -22.17 -10.98
N ASP A 223 41.89 -22.34 -10.55
CA ASP A 223 42.93 -23.04 -11.32
C ASP A 223 42.45 -24.47 -11.51
N ASN A 224 41.90 -24.77 -12.68
CA ASN A 224 41.56 -26.13 -13.08
C ASN A 224 42.84 -26.82 -13.58
N PRO A 225 43.45 -27.76 -12.83
CA PRO A 225 44.71 -28.39 -13.20
C PRO A 225 44.53 -29.57 -14.18
N GLU A 226 43.37 -29.75 -14.81
CA GLU A 226 43.12 -30.84 -15.76
C GLU A 226 42.98 -30.37 -17.22
N GLN A 227 43.87 -29.48 -17.68
CA GLN A 227 44.20 -29.44 -19.11
C GLN A 227 45.46 -30.27 -19.37
N ILE A 228 45.16 -31.46 -19.88
CA ILE A 228 46.06 -32.51 -20.36
C ILE A 228 47.17 -31.91 -21.23
N GLU A 229 48.42 -32.18 -20.84
CA GLU A 229 49.60 -32.07 -21.69
C GLU A 229 49.41 -32.93 -22.96
N LEU A 230 49.29 -32.29 -24.12
CA LEU A 230 49.68 -32.92 -25.37
C LEU A 230 51.12 -32.48 -25.66
N SER A 231 52.02 -33.37 -25.26
CA SER A 231 53.44 -33.40 -25.63
C SER A 231 53.64 -33.32 -27.14
N MET A 232 54.79 -32.73 -27.48
CA MET A 232 55.28 -32.35 -28.80
C MET A 232 55.23 -33.46 -29.87
N GLY A 233 55.03 -33.01 -31.11
CA GLY A 233 55.66 -33.61 -32.28
C GLY A 233 56.43 -32.51 -33.03
N ASP A 234 57.75 -32.61 -33.01
CA ASP A 234 58.68 -31.82 -33.81
C ASP A 234 58.52 -32.08 -35.32
N LEU A 235 58.46 -31.00 -36.10
CA LEU A 235 59.12 -30.69 -37.39
C LEU A 235 58.26 -29.77 -38.28
#